data_AF-A0A377W3A8-F1
#
_entry.id   AF-A0A377W3A8-F1
#
_cell.length_a   1.000
_cell.length_b   1.000
_cell.length_c   1.000
_cell.angle_alpha   90.00
_cell.angle_beta   90.00
_cell.angle_gamma   90.00
#
_symmetry.space_group_name_H-M   'P 1'
#
loop_
_entity.id
_entity.type
_entity.pdbx_description
1 polymer ?
#
loop_
_entity_poly.entity_id
_entity_poly.type
_entity_poly.pdbx_seq_one_letter_code
_entity_poly.pdbx_strand_id
1 'polypeptide(L)'
;MRKYRLSEQTRQYCYEEEHGKQSVTLRQIVALIDFADVKAGSEGGWVDEECALSQQGECWIYDVNSVVFAGARIRDDARLTGFCVVSHEATIGGRACIHTSQISHHAQISDNVTVTQSQVRGYCRLADEARLLPHCQVIAARGLTADRDKVLQIYQRATVSASRILHQAQIYGRCLR
;
A
#
# COMPACT_ATOMS: atom_id res chain seq x y z
N MET A 1 -8.69 19.09 14.43
CA MET A 1 -8.76 17.95 15.39
C MET A 1 -7.87 16.83 14.87
N ARG A 2 -7.26 16.02 15.75
CA ARG A 2 -6.48 14.84 15.33
C ARG A 2 -7.43 13.66 15.06
N LYS A 3 -7.20 12.92 13.99
CA LYS A 3 -8.00 11.75 13.57
C LYS A 3 -7.68 10.53 14.44
N TYR A 4 -6.40 10.31 14.72
CA TYR A 4 -5.92 9.18 15.52
C TYR A 4 -4.69 9.56 16.36
N ARG A 5 -4.30 8.66 17.27
CA ARG A 5 -3.02 8.70 18.00
C ARG A 5 -2.28 7.38 17.85
N LEU A 6 -0.97 7.40 18.09
CA LEU A 6 -0.19 6.18 18.28
C LEU A 6 -0.36 5.69 19.73
N SER A 7 -0.44 4.38 19.91
CA SER A 7 -0.50 3.76 21.24
C SER A 7 0.88 3.77 21.91
N GLU A 8 0.92 3.60 23.23
CA GLU A 8 2.17 3.37 23.97
C GLU A 8 2.70 1.93 23.79
N GLN A 9 1.87 1.04 23.24
CA GLN A 9 2.29 -0.32 22.93
C GLN A 9 3.24 -0.29 21.73
N THR A 10 4.35 -0.99 21.88
CA THR A 10 5.31 -1.18 20.80
C THR A 10 5.35 -2.64 20.38
N ARG A 11 5.54 -2.85 19.08
CA ARG A 11 5.72 -4.17 18.49
C ARG A 11 6.97 -4.15 17.63
N GLN A 12 7.88 -5.10 17.84
CA GLN A 12 8.96 -5.32 16.89
C GLN A 12 8.46 -6.15 15.72
N TYR A 13 8.76 -5.67 14.51
CA TYR A 13 8.46 -6.36 13.28
C TYR A 13 9.77 -6.68 12.56
N CYS A 14 10.06 -7.96 12.40
CA CYS A 14 11.24 -8.45 11.69
C CYS A 14 10.89 -8.70 10.22
N TYR A 15 11.73 -8.22 9.32
CA TYR A 15 11.57 -8.40 7.87
C TYR A 15 12.91 -8.74 7.22
N GLU A 16 12.84 -9.38 6.05
CA GLU A 16 14.02 -9.77 5.29
C GLU A 16 14.30 -8.75 4.19
N GLU A 17 15.53 -8.25 4.15
CA GLU A 17 16.08 -7.45 3.06
C GLU A 17 17.24 -8.18 2.37
N GLU A 18 17.70 -7.64 1.24
CA GLU A 18 18.84 -8.16 0.47
C GLU A 18 20.12 -8.29 1.32
N HIS A 19 20.28 -7.44 2.35
CA HIS A 19 21.44 -7.42 3.23
C HIS A 19 21.22 -8.17 4.56
N GLY A 20 20.11 -8.90 4.72
CA GLY A 20 19.82 -9.72 5.89
C GLY A 20 18.53 -9.35 6.63
N LYS A 21 18.35 -9.90 7.82
CA LYS A 21 17.18 -9.61 8.67
C LYS A 21 17.30 -8.24 9.32
N GLN A 22 16.29 -7.41 9.11
CA GLN A 22 16.13 -6.11 9.75
C GLN A 22 14.94 -6.16 10.72
N SER A 23 14.90 -5.23 11.67
CA SER A 23 13.74 -5.05 12.55
C SER A 23 13.36 -3.58 12.67
N VAL A 24 12.06 -3.33 12.79
CA VAL A 24 11.49 -1.99 13.00
C VAL A 24 10.57 -2.02 14.21
N THR A 25 10.57 -0.94 14.98
CA THR A 25 9.65 -0.75 16.11
C THR A 25 8.41 -0.03 15.60
N LEU A 26 7.24 -0.64 15.79
CA LEU A 26 5.95 -0.09 15.38
C LEU A 26 5.09 0.28 16.58
N ARG A 27 4.16 1.21 16.39
CA ARG A 27 3.12 1.62 17.34
C ARG A 27 1.76 1.46 16.69
N GLN A 28 0.78 1.01 17.46
CA GLN A 28 -0.56 0.78 16.93
C GLN A 28 -1.32 2.09 16.76
N ILE A 29 -2.10 2.22 15.70
CA ILE A 29 -2.99 3.38 15.53
C ILE A 29 -4.30 3.18 16.31
N VAL A 30 -4.77 4.25 16.96
CA VAL A 30 -6.04 4.27 17.69
C VAL A 30 -6.85 5.50 17.32
N ALA A 31 -8.06 5.31 16.78
CA ALA A 31 -8.94 6.39 16.36
C ALA A 31 -9.34 7.27 17.55
N LEU A 32 -9.33 8.59 17.35
CA LEU A 32 -9.71 9.57 18.38
C LEU A 32 -11.12 10.12 18.18
N ILE A 33 -11.63 10.05 16.96
CA ILE A 33 -12.94 10.56 16.55
C ILE A 33 -13.63 9.54 15.64
N ASP A 34 -14.93 9.68 15.45
CA ASP A 34 -15.67 8.96 14.41
C ASP A 34 -15.35 9.60 13.04
N PHE A 35 -15.09 8.77 12.02
CA PHE A 35 -14.92 9.18 10.62
C PHE A 35 -15.17 7.99 9.70
N ALA A 36 -15.72 8.21 8.49
CA ALA A 36 -16.17 7.12 7.61
C ALA A 36 -16.96 6.05 8.39
N ASP A 37 -16.51 4.79 8.32
CA ASP A 37 -17.01 3.63 9.06
C ASP A 37 -16.18 3.29 10.32
N VAL A 38 -15.21 4.14 10.71
CA VAL A 38 -14.35 3.96 11.88
C VAL A 38 -14.93 4.71 13.08
N LYS A 39 -15.01 4.03 14.23
CA LYS A 39 -15.48 4.62 15.49
C LYS A 39 -14.32 5.09 16.37
N ALA A 40 -14.54 6.14 17.14
CA ALA A 40 -13.59 6.59 18.15
C ALA A 40 -13.24 5.44 19.10
N GLY A 41 -11.96 5.27 19.39
CA GLY A 41 -11.42 4.17 20.18
C GLY A 41 -11.12 2.89 19.39
N SER A 42 -11.51 2.80 18.11
CA SER A 42 -11.13 1.66 17.27
C SER A 42 -9.62 1.58 17.09
N GLU A 43 -9.07 0.41 17.33
CA GLU A 43 -7.68 0.08 17.04
C GLU A 43 -7.53 -0.37 15.58
N GLY A 44 -6.42 -0.01 14.95
CA GLY A 44 -6.08 -0.42 13.59
C GLY A 44 -4.72 -1.12 13.52
N GLY A 45 -4.11 -1.02 12.35
CA GLY A 45 -2.76 -1.55 12.10
C GLY A 45 -1.64 -0.82 12.84
N TRP A 46 -0.41 -1.19 12.51
CA TRP A 46 0.81 -0.70 13.17
C TRP A 46 1.63 0.15 12.21
N VAL A 47 2.17 1.26 12.71
CA VAL A 47 3.02 2.18 11.95
C VAL A 47 4.33 2.47 12.69
N ASP A 48 5.42 2.71 11.96
CA ASP A 48 6.70 3.13 12.57
C ASP A 48 6.69 4.62 12.95
N GLU A 49 6.13 5.46 12.09
CA GLU A 49 6.05 6.90 12.24
C GLU A 49 4.61 7.43 12.13
N GLU A 50 4.33 8.56 12.78
CA GLU A 50 3.03 9.23 12.65
C GLU A 50 2.76 9.67 11.19
N CYS A 51 3.81 9.94 10.39
CA CYS A 51 3.65 10.37 9.00
C CYS A 51 3.21 9.25 8.05
N ALA A 52 3.23 7.99 8.49
CA ALA A 52 2.90 6.83 7.68
C ALA A 52 1.39 6.74 7.36
N LEU A 53 0.53 7.34 8.18
CA LEU A 53 -0.90 7.46 7.93
C LEU A 53 -1.28 8.95 8.02
N SER A 54 -2.05 9.46 7.06
CA SER A 54 -2.42 10.87 7.10
C SER A 54 -3.43 11.13 8.21
N GLN A 55 -3.26 12.23 8.95
CA GLN A 55 -4.26 12.76 9.88
C GLN A 55 -5.45 13.40 9.12
N GLN A 56 -5.33 13.63 7.81
CA GLN A 56 -6.37 14.15 6.93
C GLN A 56 -7.01 13.02 6.11
N GLY A 57 -8.19 13.30 5.54
CA GLY A 57 -8.97 12.35 4.76
C GLY A 57 -9.44 11.13 5.58
N GLU A 58 -10.09 10.19 4.90
CA GLU A 58 -10.69 9.02 5.52
C GLU A 58 -9.80 7.78 5.51
N CYS A 59 -8.53 7.91 5.12
CA CYS A 59 -7.62 6.78 5.04
C CYS A 59 -7.43 6.07 6.40
N TRP A 60 -7.43 4.73 6.36
CA TRP A 60 -7.32 3.89 7.55
C TRP A 60 -6.77 2.49 7.26
N ILE A 61 -6.09 1.92 8.26
CA ILE A 61 -5.54 0.56 8.25
C ILE A 61 -6.36 -0.27 9.23
N TYR A 62 -7.27 -1.09 8.71
CA TYR A 62 -8.32 -1.72 9.51
C TYR A 62 -7.85 -2.96 10.27
N ASP A 63 -6.94 -3.75 9.69
CA ASP A 63 -6.49 -5.01 10.30
C ASP A 63 -5.35 -4.77 11.30
N VAL A 64 -5.53 -5.24 12.53
CA VAL A 64 -4.57 -5.11 13.64
C VAL A 64 -3.25 -5.85 13.42
N ASN A 65 -3.17 -6.71 12.41
CA ASN A 65 -1.93 -7.39 12.00
C ASN A 65 -1.20 -6.64 10.88
N SER A 66 -1.83 -5.67 10.23
CA SER A 66 -1.21 -4.90 9.17
C SER A 66 -0.09 -4.01 9.70
N VAL A 67 0.94 -3.82 8.87
CA VAL A 67 2.11 -3.02 9.20
C VAL A 67 2.45 -2.05 8.06
N VAL A 68 2.75 -0.80 8.41
CA VAL A 68 3.22 0.23 7.47
C VAL A 68 4.49 0.88 8.03
N PHE A 69 5.60 0.83 7.29
CA PHE A 69 6.89 1.27 7.80
C PHE A 69 7.89 1.70 6.73
N ALA A 70 9.11 2.06 7.12
CA ALA A 70 10.22 2.39 6.21
C ALA A 70 9.84 3.50 5.20
N GLY A 71 9.30 4.61 5.71
CA GLY A 71 8.94 5.78 4.90
C GLY A 71 7.69 5.62 4.02
N ALA A 72 6.96 4.50 4.14
CA ALA A 72 5.70 4.32 3.46
C ALA A 72 4.63 5.32 3.94
N ARG A 73 3.72 5.71 3.04
CA ARG A 73 2.70 6.74 3.32
C ARG A 73 1.31 6.35 2.80
N ILE A 74 0.32 6.39 3.67
CA ILE A 74 -1.10 6.17 3.36
C ILE A 74 -1.84 7.49 3.55
N ARG A 75 -2.57 7.93 2.54
CA ARG A 75 -3.22 9.25 2.51
C ARG A 75 -4.59 9.25 1.82
N ASP A 76 -5.22 10.42 1.82
CA ASP A 76 -6.52 10.66 1.20
C ASP A 76 -7.59 9.74 1.84
N ASP A 77 -8.33 8.97 1.05
CA ASP A 77 -9.43 8.08 1.48
C ASP A 77 -9.07 6.59 1.24
N ALA A 78 -7.77 6.26 1.20
CA ALA A 78 -7.30 4.91 0.95
C ALA A 78 -7.64 3.94 2.09
N ARG A 79 -8.16 2.77 1.77
CA ARG A 79 -8.62 1.75 2.74
C ARG A 79 -7.77 0.49 2.63
N LEU A 80 -7.09 0.13 3.72
CA LEU A 80 -6.29 -1.09 3.82
C LEU A 80 -7.02 -2.09 4.72
N THR A 81 -7.47 -3.20 4.14
CA THR A 81 -8.28 -4.23 4.80
C THR A 81 -7.61 -5.59 4.73
N GLY A 82 -7.85 -6.44 5.73
CA GLY A 82 -7.09 -7.69 5.88
C GLY A 82 -5.60 -7.44 6.11
N PHE A 83 -4.80 -8.50 6.12
CA PHE A 83 -3.37 -8.40 6.43
C PHE A 83 -2.57 -7.73 5.31
N CYS A 84 -2.17 -6.47 5.52
CA CYS A 84 -1.38 -5.66 4.60
C CYS A 84 0.01 -5.36 5.13
N VAL A 85 1.00 -5.35 4.24
CA VAL A 85 2.38 -4.92 4.54
C VAL A 85 2.75 -3.84 3.55
N VAL A 86 2.98 -2.61 4.02
CA VAL A 86 3.38 -1.49 3.16
C VAL A 86 4.70 -0.91 3.63
N SER A 87 5.70 -0.82 2.74
CA SER A 87 7.04 -0.43 3.18
C SER A 87 7.91 0.21 2.11
N HIS A 88 9.09 0.70 2.48
CA HIS A 88 10.14 1.21 1.57
C HIS A 88 9.60 2.30 0.64
N GLU A 89 9.15 3.42 1.21
CA GLU A 89 8.65 4.60 0.50
C GLU A 89 7.46 4.36 -0.45
N ALA A 90 6.78 3.22 -0.31
CA ALA A 90 5.53 2.98 -1.02
C ALA A 90 4.47 4.01 -0.60
N THR A 91 3.71 4.52 -1.57
CA THR A 91 2.68 5.52 -1.29
C THR A 91 1.33 5.10 -1.84
N ILE A 92 0.30 5.17 -0.99
CA ILE A 92 -1.07 4.77 -1.31
C ILE A 92 -1.99 5.94 -0.99
N GLY A 93 -2.78 6.37 -1.97
CA GLY A 93 -3.71 7.50 -1.84
C GLY A 93 -4.94 7.37 -2.75
N GLY A 94 -5.65 8.48 -2.92
CA GLY A 94 -6.97 8.50 -3.55
C GLY A 94 -8.01 7.72 -2.74
N ARG A 95 -8.88 6.99 -3.43
CA ARG A 95 -9.86 6.04 -2.88
C ARG A 95 -9.40 4.59 -3.09
N ALA A 96 -8.09 4.34 -3.05
CA ALA A 96 -7.53 3.02 -3.30
C ALA A 96 -7.99 2.02 -2.22
N CYS A 97 -8.38 0.82 -2.65
CA CYS A 97 -8.81 -0.28 -1.79
C CYS A 97 -7.78 -1.41 -1.87
N ILE A 98 -7.04 -1.61 -0.79
CA ILE A 98 -6.03 -2.66 -0.69
C ILE A 98 -6.54 -3.73 0.25
N HIS A 99 -6.52 -4.98 -0.21
CA HIS A 99 -6.98 -6.12 0.56
C HIS A 99 -5.92 -7.21 0.61
N THR A 100 -5.49 -7.60 1.82
CA THR A 100 -4.56 -8.71 2.06
C THR A 100 -3.34 -8.70 1.12
N SER A 101 -2.61 -7.58 1.03
CA SER A 101 -1.60 -7.35 -0.03
C SER A 101 -0.31 -6.73 0.50
N GLN A 102 0.79 -6.95 -0.23
CA GLN A 102 2.10 -6.41 0.09
C GLN A 102 2.53 -5.37 -0.94
N ILE A 103 2.87 -4.16 -0.52
CA ILE A 103 3.19 -3.04 -1.41
C ILE A 103 4.49 -2.40 -0.94
N SER A 104 5.52 -2.32 -1.80
CA SER A 104 6.82 -1.84 -1.36
C SER A 104 7.68 -1.22 -2.46
N HIS A 105 8.79 -0.60 -2.04
CA HIS A 105 9.88 -0.09 -2.89
C HIS A 105 9.41 0.98 -3.88
N HIS A 106 8.92 2.12 -3.37
CA HIS A 106 8.44 3.26 -4.15
C HIS A 106 7.26 2.98 -5.09
N ALA A 107 6.50 1.90 -4.85
CA ALA A 107 5.24 1.66 -5.54
C ALA A 107 4.25 2.81 -5.22
N GLN A 108 3.63 3.37 -6.25
CA GLN A 108 2.67 4.46 -6.14
C GLN A 108 1.28 3.97 -6.55
N ILE A 109 0.33 4.02 -5.64
CA ILE A 109 -1.06 3.63 -5.88
C ILE A 109 -1.95 4.83 -5.61
N SER A 110 -2.78 5.23 -6.58
CA SER A 110 -3.67 6.38 -6.48
C SER A 110 -5.06 6.10 -7.05
N ASP A 111 -5.94 7.10 -6.98
CA ASP A 111 -7.27 7.09 -7.61
C ASP A 111 -8.18 5.99 -7.05
N ASN A 112 -8.87 5.19 -7.88
CA ASN A 112 -9.82 4.14 -7.46
C ASN A 112 -9.24 2.73 -7.66
N VAL A 113 -7.93 2.57 -7.47
CA VAL A 113 -7.27 1.27 -7.68
C VAL A 113 -7.72 0.24 -6.64
N THR A 114 -7.93 -0.98 -7.08
CA THR A 114 -8.16 -2.14 -6.19
C THR A 114 -7.02 -3.14 -6.31
N VAL A 115 -6.40 -3.49 -5.18
CA VAL A 115 -5.38 -4.56 -5.11
C VAL A 115 -5.85 -5.60 -4.11
N THR A 116 -5.91 -6.87 -4.53
CA THR A 116 -6.40 -7.96 -3.67
C THR A 116 -5.41 -9.11 -3.71
N GLN A 117 -5.02 -9.63 -2.53
CA GLN A 117 -4.20 -10.84 -2.38
C GLN A 117 -2.99 -10.89 -3.32
N SER A 118 -2.27 -9.76 -3.41
CA SER A 118 -1.23 -9.55 -4.42
C SER A 118 0.00 -8.84 -3.86
N GLN A 119 1.09 -8.92 -4.62
CA GLN A 119 2.35 -8.26 -4.30
C GLN A 119 2.67 -7.20 -5.36
N VAL A 120 2.98 -5.98 -4.92
CA VAL A 120 3.44 -4.87 -5.76
C VAL A 120 4.78 -4.39 -5.21
N ARG A 121 5.84 -4.50 -6.00
CA ARG A 121 7.19 -4.13 -5.60
C ARG A 121 7.87 -3.32 -6.70
N GLY A 122 8.56 -2.27 -6.28
CA GLY A 122 9.44 -1.48 -7.12
C GLY A 122 8.76 -0.24 -7.67
N TYR A 123 9.55 0.55 -8.40
CA TYR A 123 9.11 1.81 -9.00
C TYR A 123 8.04 1.54 -10.06
N CYS A 124 6.78 1.62 -9.64
CA CYS A 124 5.60 1.42 -10.47
C CYS A 124 4.48 2.39 -10.07
N ARG A 125 3.56 2.63 -11.01
CA ARG A 125 2.37 3.45 -10.79
C ARG A 125 1.11 2.66 -11.14
N LEU A 126 0.24 2.50 -10.16
CA LEU A 126 -1.12 2.00 -10.33
C LEU A 126 -2.08 3.17 -10.15
N ALA A 127 -2.95 3.42 -11.12
CA ALA A 127 -3.81 4.61 -11.15
C ALA A 127 -5.19 4.35 -11.78
N ASP A 128 -6.03 5.38 -11.80
CA ASP A 128 -7.39 5.41 -12.35
C ASP A 128 -8.36 4.38 -11.72
N GLU A 129 -8.83 3.38 -12.46
CA GLU A 129 -9.74 2.31 -12.04
C GLU A 129 -9.06 0.93 -12.16
N ALA A 130 -7.73 0.87 -12.08
CA ALA A 130 -6.99 -0.38 -12.27
C ALA A 130 -7.29 -1.40 -11.16
N ARG A 131 -7.33 -2.69 -11.53
CA ARG A 131 -7.68 -3.80 -10.64
C ARG A 131 -6.63 -4.90 -10.74
N LEU A 132 -5.96 -5.17 -9.63
CA LEU A 132 -5.16 -6.38 -9.44
C LEU A 132 -5.99 -7.41 -8.68
N LEU A 133 -6.39 -8.46 -9.39
CA LEU A 133 -7.10 -9.60 -8.80
C LEU A 133 -6.12 -10.45 -7.96
N PRO A 134 -6.64 -11.40 -7.15
CA PRO A 134 -5.80 -12.30 -6.37
C PRO A 134 -4.66 -12.96 -7.13
N HIS A 135 -3.56 -13.16 -6.43
CA HIS A 135 -2.36 -13.86 -6.90
C HIS A 135 -1.60 -13.14 -8.02
N CYS A 136 -1.69 -11.81 -8.10
CA CYS A 136 -0.83 -11.01 -8.97
C CYS A 136 0.51 -10.68 -8.29
N GLN A 137 1.57 -10.67 -9.10
CA GLN A 137 2.91 -10.20 -8.71
C GLN A 137 3.37 -9.13 -9.68
N VAL A 138 3.46 -7.90 -9.23
CA VAL A 138 4.01 -6.78 -9.99
C VAL A 138 5.40 -6.47 -9.44
N ILE A 139 6.43 -6.65 -10.26
CA ILE A 139 7.82 -6.39 -9.90
C ILE A 139 8.43 -5.45 -10.93
N ALA A 140 8.53 -4.19 -10.58
CA ALA A 140 9.14 -3.17 -11.41
C ALA A 140 10.61 -2.95 -11.03
N ALA A 141 11.49 -3.08 -12.01
CA ALA A 141 12.92 -2.80 -11.86
C ALA A 141 13.28 -1.68 -12.85
N ARG A 142 13.94 -0.62 -12.36
CA ARG A 142 14.48 0.45 -13.20
C ARG A 142 15.84 0.03 -13.75
N GLY A 143 16.18 0.47 -14.96
CA GLY A 143 17.52 0.33 -15.52
C GLY A 143 17.84 -0.97 -16.26
N LEU A 144 16.85 -1.87 -16.44
CA LEU A 144 17.01 -3.11 -17.22
C LEU A 144 16.57 -2.97 -18.70
N THR A 145 16.18 -1.77 -19.12
CA THR A 145 15.71 -1.46 -20.48
C THR A 145 16.36 -0.17 -20.99
N ALA A 146 16.27 0.06 -22.30
CA ALA A 146 16.89 1.21 -22.97
C ALA A 146 16.40 2.58 -22.46
N ASP A 147 15.20 2.64 -21.89
CA ASP A 147 14.59 3.86 -21.37
C ASP A 147 14.66 3.86 -19.84
N ARG A 148 15.59 4.64 -19.29
CA ARG A 148 15.87 4.67 -17.83
C ARG A 148 14.79 5.39 -17.01
N ASP A 149 13.90 6.11 -17.68
CA ASP A 149 12.89 6.95 -17.04
C ASP A 149 11.49 6.35 -17.11
N LYS A 150 11.29 5.30 -17.93
CA LYS A 150 10.03 4.56 -17.95
C LYS A 150 9.82 3.74 -16.68
N VAL A 151 8.66 3.95 -16.09
CA VAL A 151 8.16 3.29 -14.88
C VAL A 151 7.03 2.34 -15.31
N LEU A 152 6.89 1.18 -14.68
CA LEU A 152 5.75 0.28 -14.93
C LEU A 152 4.45 1.00 -14.59
N GLN A 153 3.47 1.01 -15.50
CA GLN A 153 2.17 1.63 -15.23
C GLN A 153 1.03 0.65 -15.49
N ILE A 154 0.08 0.61 -14.55
CA ILE A 154 -1.20 -0.08 -14.69
C ILE A 154 -2.29 0.95 -14.42
N TYR A 155 -3.06 1.32 -15.43
CA TYR A 155 -3.94 2.48 -15.34
C TYR A 155 -5.20 2.30 -16.21
N GLN A 156 -6.06 3.30 -16.25
CA GLN A 156 -7.43 3.24 -16.76
C GLN A 156 -8.23 2.10 -16.10
N ARG A 157 -8.89 1.25 -16.91
CA ARG A 157 -9.73 0.13 -16.47
C ARG A 157 -9.01 -1.21 -16.59
N ALA A 158 -7.68 -1.19 -16.52
CA ALA A 158 -6.87 -2.39 -16.62
C ALA A 158 -7.24 -3.38 -15.52
N THR A 159 -7.51 -4.63 -15.89
CA THR A 159 -7.71 -5.73 -14.95
C THR A 159 -6.60 -6.76 -15.17
N VAL A 160 -5.81 -7.00 -14.15
CA VAL A 160 -4.72 -7.97 -14.14
C VAL A 160 -5.14 -9.12 -13.23
N SER A 161 -4.99 -10.35 -13.71
CA SER A 161 -5.39 -11.56 -12.97
C SER A 161 -4.32 -12.62 -13.01
N ALA A 162 -3.96 -13.20 -11.85
CA ALA A 162 -3.05 -14.33 -11.72
C ALA A 162 -1.79 -14.22 -12.61
N SER A 163 -1.21 -13.01 -12.65
CA SER A 163 -0.15 -12.65 -13.59
C SER A 163 1.07 -12.16 -12.85
N ARG A 164 2.24 -12.55 -13.35
CA ARG A 164 3.53 -11.99 -12.95
C ARG A 164 3.94 -10.94 -13.99
N ILE A 165 3.85 -9.69 -13.61
CA ILE A 165 4.24 -8.55 -14.44
C ILE A 165 5.62 -8.10 -14.00
N LEU A 166 6.55 -8.10 -14.95
CA LEU A 166 7.94 -7.76 -14.71
C LEU A 166 8.36 -6.51 -15.51
N HIS A 167 9.25 -5.72 -14.92
CA HIS A 167 10.03 -4.65 -15.58
C HIS A 167 9.18 -3.41 -15.91
N GLN A 168 9.02 -3.05 -17.18
CA GLN A 168 8.41 -1.78 -17.63
C GLN A 168 7.12 -2.00 -18.43
N ALA A 169 6.26 -2.91 -17.96
CA ALA A 169 4.98 -3.14 -18.60
C ALA A 169 4.08 -1.88 -18.52
N GLN A 170 3.40 -1.58 -19.63
CA GLN A 170 2.32 -0.59 -19.67
C GLN A 170 1.04 -1.36 -19.91
N ILE A 171 0.18 -1.45 -18.89
CA ILE A 171 -1.08 -2.19 -18.95
C ILE A 171 -2.22 -1.18 -18.81
N TYR A 172 -3.00 -1.03 -19.86
CA TYR A 172 -4.09 -0.06 -19.95
C TYR A 172 -5.20 -0.59 -20.84
N GLY A 173 -6.36 0.06 -20.80
CA GLY A 173 -7.56 -0.35 -21.52
C GLY A 173 -8.39 -1.41 -20.79
N ARG A 174 -9.47 -1.85 -21.45
CA ARG A 174 -10.37 -2.90 -20.96
C ARG A 174 -9.86 -4.25 -21.48
N CYS A 175 -9.28 -5.08 -20.61
CA CYS A 175 -9.17 -6.51 -20.92
C CYS A 175 -10.58 -7.11 -20.78
N LEU A 176 -11.33 -7.10 -21.89
CA LEU A 176 -12.45 -8.00 -22.06
C LEU A 176 -11.86 -9.41 -22.20
N ARG A 177 -12.33 -10.31 -21.34
CA ARG A 177 -12.08 -11.74 -21.44
C ARG A 177 -12.57 -12.28 -22.79
#